data_AF-A0A932J2B9-F1
#
_entry.id   AF-A0A932J2B9-F1
#
_cell.length_a   1.000
_cell.length_b   1.000
_cell.length_c   1.000
_cell.angle_alpha   90.00
_cell.angle_beta   90.00
_cell.angle_gamma   90.00
#
_symmetry.space_group_name_H-M   'P 1'
#
loop_
_entity.id
_entity.type
_entity.pdbx_description
1 polymer ?
#
loop_
_entity_poly.entity_id
_entity_poly.type
_entity_poly.pdbx_seq_one_letter_code
_entity_poly.pdbx_strand_id
1 'polypeptide(L)'
;IAVTMVEPGPAQSGFAQHAQIGDRFVAQDNPYANYIEANLARWQQRVQEGEAPEVIAALIARIVLEAKPDFRYCSSELVHAKAQQVFVDPSGNTQLASLIKDYQR
;
A
#
# COMPACT_ATOMS: atom_id res chain seq x y z
N ILE A 1 14.28 -25.92 -0.45
CA ILE A 1 14.34 -24.46 -0.20
C ILE A 1 12.93 -23.94 -0.41
N ALA A 2 12.35 -23.29 0.62
CA ALA A 2 11.05 -22.63 0.51
C ALA A 2 11.27 -21.13 0.34
N VAL A 3 10.48 -20.50 -0.52
CA VAL A 3 10.49 -19.04 -0.74
C VAL A 3 9.08 -18.54 -0.52
N THR A 4 8.93 -17.46 0.21
CA THR A 4 7.65 -16.82 0.51
C THR A 4 7.79 -15.31 0.39
N MET A 5 6.69 -14.64 0.06
CA MET A 5 6.58 -13.20 -0.07
C MET A 5 5.59 -12.69 0.97
N VAL A 6 6.03 -11.73 1.77
CA VAL A 6 5.19 -11.00 2.71
C VAL A 6 4.88 -9.64 2.10
N GLU A 7 3.60 -9.39 1.85
CA GLU A 7 3.07 -8.15 1.30
C GLU A 7 2.42 -7.35 2.45
N PRO A 8 3.17 -6.50 3.16
CA PRO A 8 2.59 -5.70 4.22
C PRO A 8 1.65 -4.63 3.66
N GLY A 9 0.67 -4.22 4.46
CA GLY A 9 -0.04 -2.97 4.22
C GLY A 9 0.85 -1.74 4.44
N PRO A 10 0.26 -0.54 4.54
CA PRO A 10 0.97 0.61 5.08
C PRO A 10 1.59 0.22 6.43
N ALA A 11 2.88 0.51 6.61
CA ALA A 11 3.62 0.16 7.82
C ALA A 11 4.20 1.41 8.46
N GLN A 12 4.05 1.54 9.78
CA GLN A 12 4.58 2.65 10.58
C GLN A 12 6.10 2.58 10.63
N SER A 13 6.76 3.10 9.60
CA SER A 13 8.21 3.06 9.45
C SER A 13 8.75 4.41 9.01
N GLY A 14 10.06 4.60 9.14
CA GLY A 14 10.76 5.77 8.59
C GLY A 14 10.75 5.84 7.07
N PHE A 15 10.26 4.81 6.35
CA PHE A 15 10.31 4.75 4.89
C PHE A 15 9.69 5.98 4.23
N ALA A 16 8.50 6.40 4.67
CA ALA A 16 7.80 7.56 4.11
C ALA A 16 8.55 8.88 4.32
N GLN A 17 9.33 9.00 5.41
CA GLN A 17 10.14 10.20 5.70
C GLN A 17 11.38 10.30 4.80
N HIS A 18 11.82 9.17 4.24
CA HIS A 18 12.97 9.09 3.34
C HIS A 18 12.58 8.93 1.87
N ALA A 19 11.29 8.74 1.57
CA ALA A 19 10.79 8.68 0.21
C ALA A 19 10.74 10.10 -0.39
N GLN A 20 11.63 10.40 -1.33
CA GLN A 20 11.71 11.68 -2.04
C GLN A 20 10.57 11.90 -3.06
N ILE A 21 9.32 11.71 -2.64
CA ILE A 21 8.15 11.72 -3.52
C ILE A 21 7.67 13.16 -3.81
N GLY A 22 7.95 14.13 -2.93
CA GLY A 22 7.36 15.48 -3.01
C GLY A 22 8.06 16.43 -3.98
N ASP A 23 9.36 16.66 -3.80
CA ASP A 23 10.01 17.87 -4.34
C ASP A 23 10.13 17.89 -5.87
N ARG A 24 10.22 16.73 -6.51
CA ARG A 24 10.38 16.63 -7.97
C ARG A 24 9.04 16.71 -8.73
N PHE A 25 7.92 16.40 -8.07
CA PHE A 25 6.62 16.27 -8.72
C PHE A 25 5.69 17.47 -8.49
N VAL A 26 5.97 18.30 -7.46
CA VAL A 26 5.17 19.50 -7.11
C VAL A 26 5.72 20.77 -7.76
N ALA A 27 6.62 20.67 -8.75
CA ALA A 27 7.09 21.80 -9.53
C ALA A 27 5.91 22.56 -10.19
N GLN A 28 6.00 23.89 -10.25
CA GLN A 28 4.89 24.79 -10.64
C GLN A 28 4.38 24.59 -12.08
N ASP A 29 5.11 23.87 -12.92
CA ASP A 29 4.75 23.52 -14.29
C ASP A 29 4.00 22.18 -14.42
N ASN A 30 3.78 21.46 -13.32
CA ASN A 30 3.04 20.20 -13.35
C ASN A 30 1.51 20.43 -13.31
N PRO A 31 0.75 20.08 -14.36
CA PRO A 31 -0.71 20.25 -14.38
C PRO A 31 -1.45 19.40 -13.34
N TYR A 32 -0.74 18.47 -12.68
CA TYR A 32 -1.29 17.59 -11.64
C TYR A 32 -0.75 17.92 -10.24
N ALA A 33 -0.08 19.06 -10.03
CA ALA A 33 0.55 19.40 -8.74
C ALA A 33 -0.41 19.24 -7.55
N ASN A 34 -1.63 19.80 -7.63
CA ASN A 34 -2.64 19.70 -6.56
C ASN A 34 -3.09 18.25 -6.30
N TYR A 35 -3.21 17.44 -7.35
CA TYR A 35 -3.56 16.02 -7.22
C TYR A 35 -2.45 15.25 -6.52
N ILE A 36 -1.19 15.53 -6.89
CA ILE A 36 -0.02 14.88 -6.30
C ILE A 36 0.12 15.26 -4.83
N GLU A 37 -0.08 16.53 -4.48
CA GLU A 37 -0.04 17.01 -3.10
C GLU A 37 -1.15 16.35 -2.25
N ALA A 38 -2.39 16.32 -2.75
CA ALA A 38 -3.50 15.64 -2.07
C ALA A 38 -3.23 14.13 -1.89
N ASN A 39 -2.68 13.47 -2.90
CA ASN A 39 -2.33 12.05 -2.83
C ASN A 39 -1.17 11.81 -1.85
N LEU A 40 -0.18 12.70 -1.79
CA LEU A 40 0.95 12.62 -0.87
C LEU A 40 0.47 12.75 0.58
N ALA A 41 -0.38 13.73 0.88
CA ALA A 41 -0.99 13.90 2.20
C ALA A 41 -1.78 12.63 2.62
N ARG A 42 -2.57 12.07 1.69
CA ARG A 42 -3.31 10.82 1.94
C ARG A 42 -2.38 9.64 2.19
N TRP A 43 -1.27 9.54 1.47
CA TRP A 43 -0.26 8.49 1.67
C TRP A 43 0.41 8.62 3.03
N GLN A 44 0.81 9.84 3.42
CA GLN A 44 1.40 10.10 4.73
C GLN A 44 0.44 9.70 5.85
N GLN A 45 -0.84 10.08 5.75
CA GLN A 45 -1.87 9.66 6.71
C GLN A 45 -1.98 8.14 6.81
N ARG A 46 -2.08 7.44 5.66
CA ARG A 46 -2.20 5.97 5.64
C ARG A 46 -1.00 5.26 6.26
N VAL A 47 0.20 5.80 6.13
CA VAL A 47 1.40 5.24 6.76
C VAL A 47 1.34 5.41 8.28
N GLN A 48 0.83 6.54 8.79
CA GLN A 48 0.63 6.74 10.23
C GLN A 48 -0.45 5.82 10.81
N GLU A 49 -1.51 5.56 10.05
CA GLU A 49 -2.58 4.61 10.40
C GLU A 49 -2.20 3.15 10.10
N GLY A 50 -0.99 2.92 9.58
CA GLY A 50 -0.51 1.61 9.16
C GLY A 50 -0.25 0.66 10.32
N GLU A 51 0.14 -0.56 9.97
CA GLU A 51 0.52 -1.59 10.94
C GLU A 51 1.86 -1.24 11.60
N ALA A 52 1.97 -1.52 12.90
CA ALA A 52 3.24 -1.40 13.61
C ALA A 52 4.23 -2.46 13.08
N PRO A 53 5.53 -2.14 12.96
CA PRO A 53 6.55 -3.08 12.45
C PRO A 53 6.58 -4.42 13.18
N GLU A 54 6.26 -4.42 14.48
CA GLU A 54 6.22 -5.61 15.34
C GLU A 54 5.15 -6.61 14.89
N VAL A 55 4.02 -6.13 14.35
CA VAL A 55 2.95 -6.99 13.81
C VAL A 55 3.45 -7.73 12.57
N ILE A 56 4.16 -7.03 11.68
CA ILE A 56 4.73 -7.61 10.46
C ILE A 56 5.86 -8.59 10.83
N ALA A 57 6.70 -8.24 11.80
CA ALA A 57 7.75 -9.13 12.29
C ALA A 57 7.19 -10.42 12.91
N ALA A 58 6.11 -10.32 13.69
CA ALA A 58 5.42 -11.48 14.26
C ALA A 58 4.83 -12.40 13.17
N LEU A 59 4.28 -11.82 12.10
CA LEU A 59 3.82 -12.60 10.94
C LEU A 59 4.98 -13.37 10.29
N ILE A 60 6.11 -12.73 10.05
CA ILE A 60 7.30 -13.39 9.47
C ILE A 60 7.77 -14.53 10.37
N ALA A 61 7.87 -14.28 11.68
CA ALA A 61 8.28 -15.29 12.66
C ALA A 61 7.35 -16.52 12.65
N ARG A 62 6.03 -16.31 12.51
CA ARG A 62 5.07 -17.41 12.35
C ARG A 62 5.30 -18.21 11.07
N ILE A 63 5.45 -17.55 9.93
CA ILE A 63 5.61 -18.19 8.62
C ILE A 63 6.85 -19.08 8.58
N VAL A 64 7.95 -18.65 9.19
CA VAL A 64 9.21 -19.42 9.24
C VAL A 64 9.05 -20.76 9.97
N LEU A 65 8.08 -20.87 10.87
CA LEU A 65 7.81 -22.09 11.63
C LEU A 65 6.80 -23.02 10.93
N GLU A 66 6.20 -22.61 9.82
CA GLU A 66 5.22 -23.41 9.10
C GLU A 66 5.89 -24.56 8.35
N ALA A 67 5.33 -25.78 8.47
CA ALA A 67 5.87 -26.95 7.78
C ALA A 67 5.77 -26.85 6.25
N LYS A 68 4.78 -26.09 5.76
CA LYS A 68 4.50 -25.82 4.34
C LYS A 68 3.99 -24.39 4.19
N PRO A 69 4.88 -23.38 4.17
CA PRO A 69 4.46 -22.00 4.02
C PRO A 69 3.90 -21.76 2.61
N ASP A 70 2.84 -20.96 2.53
CA ASP A 70 2.33 -20.44 1.28
C ASP A 70 3.33 -19.48 0.62
N PHE A 71 3.17 -19.29 -0.69
CA PHE A 71 4.05 -18.38 -1.42
C PHE A 71 3.76 -16.90 -1.08
N ARG A 72 2.53 -16.54 -0.70
CA ARG A 72 2.15 -15.15 -0.41
C ARG A 72 1.37 -15.04 0.89
N TYR A 73 1.76 -14.06 1.70
CA TYR A 73 1.01 -13.63 2.88
C TYR A 73 0.78 -12.12 2.81
N CYS A 74 -0.44 -11.70 3.14
CA CYS A 74 -0.80 -10.31 3.30
C CYS A 74 -1.18 -10.06 4.76
N SER A 75 -0.57 -9.08 5.41
CA SER A 75 -0.91 -8.72 6.79
C SER A 75 -2.17 -7.84 6.86
N SER A 76 -2.48 -7.12 5.79
CA SER A 76 -3.53 -6.10 5.75
C SER A 76 -4.80 -6.59 5.04
N GLU A 77 -5.90 -6.68 5.79
CA GLU A 77 -7.24 -6.94 5.25
C GLU A 77 -7.66 -5.93 4.17
N LEU A 78 -7.26 -4.66 4.33
CA LEU A 78 -7.53 -3.61 3.35
C LEU A 78 -6.86 -3.93 2.00
N VAL A 79 -5.60 -4.38 2.03
CA VAL A 79 -4.86 -4.76 0.82
C VAL A 79 -5.46 -6.03 0.22
N HIS A 80 -5.85 -7.00 1.06
CA HIS A 80 -6.52 -8.22 0.60
C HIS A 80 -7.82 -7.90 -0.17
N ALA A 81 -8.70 -7.09 0.42
CA ALA A 81 -9.95 -6.69 -0.23
C ALA A 81 -9.72 -5.97 -1.56
N LYS A 82 -8.69 -5.11 -1.63
CA LYS A 82 -8.33 -4.41 -2.87
C LYS A 82 -7.77 -5.36 -3.93
N ALA A 83 -6.95 -6.33 -3.53
CA ALA A 83 -6.44 -7.36 -4.44
C ALA A 83 -7.59 -8.16 -5.08
N GLN A 84 -8.58 -8.57 -4.27
CA GLN A 84 -9.76 -9.29 -4.77
C GLN A 84 -10.55 -8.50 -5.81
N GLN A 85 -10.64 -7.16 -5.66
CA GLN A 85 -11.29 -6.32 -6.66
C GLN A 85 -10.49 -6.24 -7.96
N VAL A 86 -9.18 -6.06 -7.88
CA VAL A 86 -8.31 -5.85 -9.06
C VAL A 86 -8.18 -7.12 -9.89
N PHE A 87 -8.03 -8.29 -9.26
CA PHE A 87 -7.85 -9.54 -10.00
C PHE A 87 -9.13 -10.02 -10.71
N VAL A 88 -10.30 -9.52 -10.31
CA VAL A 88 -11.60 -9.86 -10.93
C VAL A 88 -11.93 -8.96 -12.11
N ASP A 89 -11.42 -7.71 -12.13
CA ASP A 89 -11.64 -6.76 -13.22
C ASP A 89 -10.33 -6.41 -13.95
N PRO A 90 -9.95 -7.20 -14.97
CA PRO A 90 -8.72 -6.95 -15.72
C PRO A 90 -8.77 -5.66 -16.55
N SER A 91 -9.96 -5.07 -16.77
CA SER A 91 -10.06 -3.77 -17.46
C SER A 91 -9.65 -2.60 -16.56
N GLY A 92 -9.71 -2.79 -15.24
CA GLY A 92 -9.43 -1.76 -14.25
C GLY A 92 -10.49 -0.66 -14.15
N ASN A 93 -11.59 -0.74 -14.90
CA ASN A 93 -12.63 0.29 -14.93
C ASN A 93 -13.30 0.48 -13.56
N THR A 94 -13.52 -0.61 -12.83
CA THR A 94 -14.09 -0.56 -11.47
C THR A 94 -13.16 0.18 -10.51
N GLN A 95 -11.86 -0.08 -10.62
CA GLN A 95 -10.85 0.60 -9.79
C GLN A 95 -10.76 2.09 -10.13
N LEU A 96 -10.77 2.44 -11.41
CA LEU A 96 -10.74 3.83 -11.86
C LEU A 96 -11.97 4.62 -11.38
N ALA A 97 -13.16 4.03 -11.47
CA ALA A 97 -14.39 4.66 -10.98
C ALA A 97 -14.34 4.89 -9.46
N SER A 98 -13.82 3.94 -8.69
CA SER A 98 -13.62 4.11 -7.24
C SER A 98 -12.63 5.22 -6.93
N LEU A 99 -11.53 5.33 -7.66
CA LEU A 99 -10.54 6.39 -7.47
C LEU A 99 -11.17 7.76 -7.75
N ILE A 100 -11.90 7.93 -8.85
CA ILE A 100 -12.54 9.21 -9.19
C ILE A 100 -13.51 9.65 -8.09
N LYS A 101 -14.30 8.72 -7.54
CA LYS A 101 -15.25 9.01 -6.45
C LYS A 101 -14.56 9.49 -5.18
N ASP A 102 -13.39 8.94 -4.84
CA ASP A 102 -12.61 9.36 -3.67
C ASP A 102 -12.07 10.79 -3.81
N TYR A 103 -11.80 11.26 -5.04
CA TYR A 103 -11.29 12.62 -5.31
C TYR A 103 -12.40 13.68 -5.44
N GLN A 104 -13.67 13.30 -5.36
CA GLN A 104 -14.83 14.21 -5.42
C GLN A 104 -15.45 14.51 -4.05
N ARG A 105 -14.89 13.97 -2.96
CA ARG A 105 -15.30 14.20 -1.56
C ARG A 105 -14.33 15.12 -0.86
#